data_AF-A0A535KD15-F1
#
_entry.id   AF-A0A535KD15-F1
#
_cell.length_a   1.000
_cell.length_b   1.000
_cell.length_c   1.000
_cell.angle_alpha   90.00
_cell.angle_beta   90.00
_cell.angle_gamma   90.00
#
_symmetry.space_group_name_H-M   'P 1'
#
loop_
_entity.id
_entity.type
_entity.pdbx_description
1 polymer ?
#
loop_
_entity_poly.entity_id
_entity_poly.type
_entity_poly.pdbx_seq_one_letter_code
_entity_poly.pdbx_strand_id
1 'polypeptide(L)'
;MKELVPYLQDATAVAFVALGVVTALTWLRRRDRSLAFLALAIILLSAVSGLGRLQAHISIMLPFLGPIELLAFVGTAYALLLYRNSLIPLPRRWHAAALVSLVAASVLIVAALALSLNRVLLTVIAVGFVLVWSACVAEPALRFWLAARRLPAVQAWRLRSLSLGFGGIVAVLLFAVSVGLLVRQPVIQVVVEVVVLAIIPLLYASFSPPAWLRRQWRAEEEEGLRGFMEDLLVSEDRDALASRAVEWAMRLVGGGSAVLFDASGKPTTSRGLEAAQVAAIGVDAAGLDEGLN
;
A
#
# COMPACT_ATOMS: atom_id res chain seq x y z
N MET A 1 -27.54 -20.53 3.30
CA MET A 1 -26.72 -19.68 2.40
C MET A 1 -27.33 -18.29 2.19
N LYS A 2 -28.59 -18.15 1.76
CA LYS A 2 -29.20 -16.83 1.53
C LYS A 2 -29.24 -15.94 2.79
N GLU A 3 -29.55 -16.51 3.95
CA GLU A 3 -29.50 -15.77 5.23
C GLU A 3 -28.09 -15.49 5.73
N LEU A 4 -27.07 -16.23 5.25
CA LEU A 4 -25.69 -16.05 5.68
C LEU A 4 -25.02 -14.84 5.01
N VAL A 5 -25.50 -14.46 3.82
CA VAL A 5 -25.00 -13.28 3.09
C VAL A 5 -25.17 -11.99 3.91
N PRO A 6 -26.37 -11.59 4.38
CA PRO A 6 -26.53 -10.35 5.14
C PRO A 6 -25.68 -10.33 6.42
N TYR A 7 -25.56 -11.45 7.14
CA TYR A 7 -24.69 -11.52 8.32
C TYR A 7 -23.21 -11.29 7.99
N LEU A 8 -22.69 -11.92 6.92
CA LEU A 8 -21.30 -11.69 6.50
C LEU A 8 -21.08 -10.24 6.06
N GLN A 9 -22.05 -9.71 5.34
CA GLN A 9 -22.06 -8.35 4.85
C GLN A 9 -22.00 -7.29 5.96
N ASP A 10 -22.73 -7.52 7.05
CA ASP A 10 -22.71 -6.68 8.25
C ASP A 10 -21.40 -6.87 9.02
N ALA A 11 -20.93 -8.11 9.16
CA ALA A 11 -19.66 -8.41 9.80
C ALA A 11 -18.48 -7.73 9.08
N THR A 12 -18.45 -7.76 7.75
CA THR A 12 -17.45 -7.08 6.92
C THR A 12 -17.48 -5.57 7.16
N ALA A 13 -18.66 -4.94 7.20
CA ALA A 13 -18.76 -3.51 7.43
C ALA A 13 -18.36 -3.11 8.86
N VAL A 14 -18.79 -3.87 9.87
CA VAL A 14 -18.35 -3.66 11.26
C VAL A 14 -16.83 -3.79 11.36
N ALA A 15 -16.23 -4.77 10.69
CA ALA A 15 -14.78 -4.95 10.67
C ALA A 15 -14.05 -3.80 9.95
N PHE A 16 -14.57 -3.27 8.84
CA PHE A 16 -14.02 -2.08 8.19
C PHE A 16 -14.18 -0.82 9.03
N VAL A 17 -15.31 -0.64 9.71
CA VAL A 17 -15.54 0.46 10.65
C VAL A 17 -14.55 0.38 11.81
N ALA A 18 -14.40 -0.79 12.43
CA ALA A 18 -13.41 -1.02 13.49
C ALA A 18 -11.98 -0.74 13.00
N LEU A 19 -11.62 -1.20 11.81
CA LEU A 19 -10.32 -0.91 11.20
C LEU A 19 -10.11 0.59 10.99
N GLY A 20 -11.11 1.31 10.49
CA GLY A 20 -11.06 2.77 10.31
C GLY A 20 -10.84 3.50 11.63
N VAL A 21 -11.59 3.13 12.68
CA VAL A 21 -11.43 3.70 14.03
C VAL A 21 -10.04 3.44 14.58
N VAL A 22 -9.56 2.19 14.54
CA VAL A 22 -8.22 1.83 15.04
C VAL A 22 -7.12 2.58 14.27
N THR A 23 -7.28 2.72 12.95
CA THR A 23 -6.35 3.46 12.10
C THR A 23 -6.33 4.95 12.46
N ALA A 24 -7.51 5.56 12.63
CA ALA A 24 -7.65 6.96 13.03
C ALA A 24 -7.02 7.23 14.41
N LEU A 25 -7.31 6.38 15.41
CA LEU A 25 -6.74 6.49 16.76
C LEU A 25 -5.21 6.33 16.73
N THR A 26 -4.71 5.36 15.96
CA THR A 26 -3.27 5.11 15.87
C THR A 26 -2.55 6.25 15.16
N TRP A 27 -3.15 6.82 14.10
CA TRP A 27 -2.63 8.01 13.44
C TRP A 27 -2.63 9.21 14.38
N LEU A 28 -3.72 9.46 15.11
CA LEU A 28 -3.83 10.58 16.04
C LEU A 28 -2.76 10.54 17.15
N ARG A 29 -2.36 9.33 17.58
CA ARG A 29 -1.29 9.11 18.55
C ARG A 29 0.12 9.32 17.97
N ARG A 30 0.39 8.92 16.72
CA ARG A 30 1.74 9.00 16.10
C ARG A 30 1.99 10.30 15.33
N ARG A 31 0.95 10.94 14.80
CA ARG A 31 0.95 12.19 14.01
C ARG A 31 1.97 12.25 12.87
N ASP A 32 2.33 11.09 12.30
CA ASP A 32 3.20 11.03 11.13
C ASP A 32 2.44 11.53 9.88
N ARG A 33 3.04 12.50 9.19
CA ARG A 33 2.47 13.13 8.00
C ARG A 33 2.45 12.19 6.80
N SER A 34 3.43 11.30 6.68
CA SER A 34 3.48 10.31 5.60
C SER A 34 2.33 9.30 5.75
N LEU A 35 2.11 8.80 6.96
CA LEU A 35 1.05 7.85 7.29
C LEU A 35 -0.35 8.49 7.30
N ALA A 36 -0.47 9.81 7.33
CA ALA A 36 -1.76 10.51 7.29
C ALA A 36 -2.57 10.19 6.03
N PHE A 37 -1.91 10.12 4.87
CA PHE A 37 -2.58 9.81 3.61
C PHE A 37 -3.07 8.36 3.57
N LEU A 38 -2.28 7.42 4.11
CA LEU A 38 -2.70 6.04 4.24
C LEU A 38 -3.88 5.89 5.22
N ALA A 39 -3.81 6.56 6.37
CA ALA A 39 -4.91 6.58 7.33
C ALA A 39 -6.19 7.13 6.69
N LEU A 40 -6.08 8.24 5.95
CA LEU A 40 -7.20 8.82 5.21
C LEU A 40 -7.82 7.82 4.22
N ALA A 41 -7.00 7.09 3.45
CA ALA A 41 -7.50 6.09 2.51
C ALA A 41 -8.32 4.98 3.21
N ILE A 42 -7.82 4.47 4.34
CA ILE A 42 -8.51 3.43 5.12
C ILE A 42 -9.79 3.98 5.77
N ILE A 43 -9.76 5.19 6.32
CA ILE A 43 -10.93 5.85 6.93
C ILE A 43 -12.02 6.10 5.89
N LEU A 44 -11.65 6.57 4.70
CA LEU A 44 -12.62 6.79 3.61
C LEU A 44 -13.22 5.47 3.13
N LEU A 45 -12.44 4.40 3.01
CA LEU A 45 -12.95 3.08 2.65
C LEU A 45 -13.89 2.51 3.72
N SER A 46 -13.53 2.72 4.99
CA SER A 46 -14.34 2.41 6.15
C SER A 46 -15.68 3.15 6.13
N ALA A 47 -15.66 4.44 5.78
CA ALA A 47 -16.87 5.24 5.60
C ALA A 47 -17.74 4.72 4.45
N VAL A 48 -17.17 4.40 3.29
CA VAL A 48 -17.91 3.83 2.14
C VAL A 48 -18.59 2.52 2.54
N SER A 49 -17.88 1.62 3.21
CA SER A 49 -18.44 0.33 3.65
C SER A 49 -19.53 0.50 4.72
N GLY A 50 -19.29 1.36 5.72
CA GLY A 50 -20.23 1.60 6.81
C GLY A 50 -21.50 2.34 6.36
N LEU A 51 -21.36 3.42 5.59
CA LEU A 51 -22.49 4.21 5.08
C LEU A 51 -23.37 3.38 4.14
N GLY A 52 -22.74 2.58 3.25
CA GLY A 52 -23.50 1.73 2.32
C GLY A 52 -24.34 0.68 3.05
N ARG A 53 -23.83 0.10 4.14
CA ARG A 53 -24.62 -0.82 4.98
C ARG A 53 -25.68 -0.13 5.82
N LEU A 54 -25.37 1.06 6.35
CA LEU A 54 -26.31 1.85 7.11
C LEU A 54 -27.52 2.25 6.25
N GLN A 55 -27.29 2.61 4.98
CA GLN A 55 -28.38 2.89 4.04
C GLN A 55 -29.26 1.67 3.76
N ALA A 56 -28.69 0.46 3.72
CA ALA A 56 -29.46 -0.77 3.49
C ALA A 56 -30.44 -1.09 4.64
N HIS A 57 -30.13 -0.62 5.86
CA HIS A 57 -30.97 -0.83 7.04
C HIS A 57 -31.98 0.29 7.29
N ILE A 58 -31.72 1.49 6.79
CA ILE A 58 -32.58 2.65 6.96
C ILE A 58 -33.58 2.73 5.80
N SER A 59 -34.88 2.72 6.11
CA SER A 59 -35.95 2.82 5.10
C SER A 59 -36.09 4.22 4.47
N ILE A 60 -35.40 5.23 5.03
CA ILE A 60 -35.42 6.62 4.57
C ILE A 60 -34.25 6.85 3.60
N MET A 61 -34.53 7.28 2.37
CA MET A 61 -33.48 7.68 1.43
C MET A 61 -32.92 9.05 1.81
N LEU A 62 -31.65 9.07 2.26
CA LEU A 62 -30.91 10.30 2.50
C LEU A 62 -30.35 10.84 1.17
N PRO A 63 -30.79 12.01 0.67
CA PRO A 63 -30.46 12.48 -0.68
C PRO A 63 -28.96 12.79 -0.87
N PHE A 64 -28.26 13.16 0.21
CA PHE A 64 -26.83 13.50 0.16
C PHE A 64 -25.89 12.30 0.35
N LEU A 65 -26.41 11.13 0.71
CA LEU A 65 -25.58 9.99 1.07
C LEU A 65 -24.81 9.43 -0.13
N GLY A 66 -25.48 9.29 -1.29
CA GLY A 66 -24.85 8.80 -2.52
C GLY A 66 -23.66 9.67 -2.97
N PRO A 67 -23.80 11.00 -3.08
CA PRO A 67 -22.67 11.89 -3.36
C PRO A 67 -21.53 11.80 -2.34
N ILE A 68 -21.84 11.66 -1.04
CA ILE A 68 -20.81 11.52 0.02
C ILE A 68 -20.05 10.20 -0.15
N GLU A 69 -20.75 9.09 -0.39
CA GLU A 69 -20.13 7.78 -0.65
C GLU A 69 -19.26 7.81 -1.91
N LEU A 70 -19.75 8.44 -2.98
CA LEU A 70 -18.97 8.62 -4.21
C LEU A 70 -17.69 9.41 -3.96
N LEU A 71 -17.80 10.55 -3.27
CA LEU A 71 -16.64 11.38 -2.92
C LEU A 71 -15.66 10.64 -2.01
N ALA A 72 -16.16 9.89 -1.03
CA ALA A 72 -15.33 9.08 -0.15
C ALA A 72 -14.61 7.99 -0.94
N PHE A 73 -15.31 7.28 -1.84
CA PHE A 73 -14.75 6.24 -2.69
C PHE A 73 -13.68 6.79 -3.64
N VAL A 74 -13.93 7.91 -4.31
CA VAL A 74 -12.90 8.57 -5.15
C VAL A 74 -11.73 9.06 -4.29
N GLY A 75 -12.03 9.58 -3.12
CA GLY A 75 -11.06 10.03 -2.14
C GLY A 75 -10.10 8.93 -1.68
N THR A 76 -10.53 7.66 -1.61
CA THR A 76 -9.61 6.56 -1.27
C THR A 76 -8.49 6.41 -2.29
N ALA A 77 -8.82 6.47 -3.60
CA ALA A 77 -7.84 6.36 -4.67
C ALA A 77 -6.87 7.55 -4.66
N TYR A 78 -7.41 8.76 -4.47
CA TYR A 78 -6.58 9.96 -4.40
C TYR A 78 -5.67 9.98 -3.17
N ALA A 79 -6.18 9.57 -2.01
CA ALA A 79 -5.39 9.45 -0.78
C ALA A 79 -4.23 8.44 -0.93
N LEU A 80 -4.46 7.32 -1.62
CA LEU A 80 -3.40 6.34 -1.91
C LEU A 80 -2.34 6.91 -2.87
N LEU A 81 -2.75 7.70 -3.86
CA LEU A 81 -1.81 8.41 -4.75
C LEU A 81 -0.96 9.44 -3.99
N LEU A 82 -1.53 10.15 -3.02
CA LEU A 82 -0.79 11.05 -2.14
C LEU A 82 0.20 10.29 -1.25
N TYR A 83 -0.21 9.15 -0.70
CA TYR A 83 0.68 8.25 0.04
C TYR A 83 1.84 7.78 -0.85
N ARG A 84 1.56 7.34 -2.08
CA ARG A 84 2.59 6.99 -3.05
C ARG A 84 3.55 8.14 -3.30
N ASN A 85 3.04 9.36 -3.52
CA ASN A 85 3.89 10.53 -3.77
C ASN A 85 4.84 10.83 -2.60
N SER A 86 4.45 10.48 -1.36
CA SER A 86 5.31 10.66 -0.19
C SER A 86 6.48 9.67 -0.10
N LEU A 87 6.36 8.49 -0.73
CA LEU A 87 7.39 7.45 -0.74
C LEU A 87 8.21 7.45 -2.04
N ILE A 88 7.52 7.55 -3.17
CA ILE A 88 8.07 7.47 -4.52
C ILE A 88 7.51 8.68 -5.29
N PRO A 89 8.32 9.74 -5.46
CA PRO A 89 7.86 10.97 -6.08
C PRO A 89 7.21 10.74 -7.44
N LEU A 90 6.02 11.33 -7.62
CA LEU A 90 5.31 11.33 -8.90
C LEU A 90 5.72 12.58 -9.70
N PRO A 91 6.07 12.44 -10.98
CA PRO A 91 6.14 13.59 -11.87
C PRO A 91 4.78 14.29 -11.93
N ARG A 92 4.80 15.64 -11.88
CA ARG A 92 3.61 16.48 -11.73
C ARG A 92 2.54 16.27 -12.82
N ARG A 93 2.97 15.89 -14.03
CA ARG A 93 2.08 15.54 -15.16
C ARG A 93 1.21 14.33 -14.87
N TRP A 94 1.78 13.27 -14.29
CA TRP A 94 1.05 12.04 -13.98
C TRP A 94 0.13 12.22 -12.78
N HIS A 95 0.53 13.04 -11.80
CA HIS A 95 -0.37 13.42 -10.70
C HIS A 95 -1.59 14.21 -11.22
N ALA A 96 -1.36 15.19 -12.10
CA ALA A 96 -2.45 15.95 -12.73
C ALA A 96 -3.35 15.05 -13.59
N ALA A 97 -2.78 14.15 -14.38
CA ALA A 97 -3.55 13.22 -15.20
C ALA A 97 -4.46 12.31 -14.36
N ALA A 98 -3.96 11.77 -13.23
CA ALA A 98 -4.75 10.95 -12.33
C ALA A 98 -5.86 11.74 -11.61
N LEU A 99 -5.59 12.98 -11.20
CA LEU A 99 -6.60 13.84 -10.61
C LEU A 99 -7.69 14.20 -11.63
N VAL A 100 -7.30 14.62 -12.83
CA VAL A 100 -8.24 14.98 -13.91
C VAL A 100 -9.07 13.78 -14.32
N SER A 101 -8.50 12.58 -14.43
CA SER A 101 -9.26 11.38 -14.78
C SER A 101 -10.28 11.01 -13.70
N LEU A 102 -9.91 11.06 -12.41
CA LEU A 102 -10.84 10.81 -11.30
C LEU A 102 -11.98 11.84 -11.27
N VAL A 103 -11.67 13.12 -11.42
CA VAL A 103 -12.68 14.19 -11.45
C VAL A 103 -13.59 14.04 -12.67
N ALA A 104 -13.03 13.83 -13.86
CA ALA A 104 -13.81 13.66 -15.09
C ALA A 104 -14.74 12.45 -15.02
N ALA A 105 -14.26 11.32 -14.51
CA ALA A 105 -15.08 10.11 -14.33
C ALA A 105 -16.21 10.35 -13.31
N SER A 106 -15.93 11.08 -12.22
CA SER A 106 -16.92 11.43 -11.19
C SER A 106 -18.00 12.37 -11.72
N VAL A 107 -17.61 13.41 -12.47
CA VAL A 107 -18.55 14.34 -13.11
C VAL A 107 -19.40 13.59 -14.14
N LEU A 108 -18.80 12.69 -14.92
CA LEU A 108 -19.50 11.92 -15.93
C LEU A 108 -20.57 11.00 -15.33
N ILE A 109 -20.28 10.29 -14.24
CA ILE A 109 -21.28 9.43 -13.59
C ILE A 109 -22.41 10.24 -12.94
N VAL A 110 -22.09 11.39 -12.31
CA VAL A 110 -23.11 12.28 -11.73
C VAL A 110 -24.00 12.89 -12.83
N ALA A 111 -23.41 13.35 -13.93
CA ALA A 111 -24.15 13.88 -15.07
C ALA A 111 -25.05 12.80 -15.72
N ALA A 112 -24.55 11.58 -15.85
CA ALA A 112 -25.33 10.46 -16.39
C ALA A 112 -26.57 10.14 -15.55
N LEU A 113 -26.43 10.21 -14.22
CA LEU A 113 -27.55 10.04 -13.28
C LEU A 113 -28.54 11.21 -13.38
N ALA A 114 -28.05 12.45 -13.40
CA ALA A 114 -28.89 13.65 -13.50
C ALA A 114 -29.68 13.73 -14.81
N LEU A 115 -29.08 13.31 -15.91
CA LEU A 115 -29.71 13.27 -17.25
C LEU A 115 -30.59 12.04 -17.46
N SER A 116 -30.70 11.15 -16.46
CA SER A 116 -31.51 9.92 -16.53
C SER A 116 -31.21 9.09 -17.80
N LEU A 117 -29.92 8.94 -18.12
CA LEU A 117 -29.48 8.21 -19.32
C LEU A 117 -29.99 6.76 -19.29
N ASN A 118 -30.08 6.15 -20.47
CA ASN A 118 -30.54 4.77 -20.57
C ASN A 118 -29.64 3.81 -19.76
N ARG A 119 -30.21 2.67 -19.33
CA ARG A 119 -29.52 1.72 -18.43
C ARG A 119 -28.20 1.20 -19.01
N VAL A 120 -28.12 1.01 -20.33
CA VAL A 120 -26.90 0.52 -21.00
C VAL A 120 -25.78 1.55 -20.88
N LEU A 121 -26.05 2.81 -21.23
CA LEU A 121 -25.07 3.89 -21.18
C LEU A 121 -24.64 4.19 -19.74
N LEU A 122 -25.57 4.18 -18.79
CA LEU A 122 -25.25 4.30 -17.37
C LEU A 122 -24.31 3.19 -16.90
N THR A 123 -24.54 1.95 -17.33
CA THR A 123 -23.66 0.81 -17.00
C THR A 123 -22.26 1.00 -17.60
N VAL A 124 -22.16 1.42 -18.87
CA VAL A 124 -20.88 1.69 -19.52
C VAL A 124 -20.09 2.78 -18.79
N ILE A 125 -20.77 3.87 -18.40
CA ILE A 125 -20.14 4.96 -17.64
C ILE A 125 -19.69 4.49 -16.25
N ALA A 126 -20.51 3.70 -15.55
CA ALA A 126 -20.17 3.14 -14.25
C ALA A 126 -18.96 2.19 -14.33
N VAL A 127 -18.90 1.33 -15.35
CA VAL A 127 -17.75 0.46 -15.62
C VAL A 127 -16.50 1.30 -15.90
N GLY A 128 -16.60 2.32 -16.76
CA GLY A 128 -15.50 3.25 -17.02
C GLY A 128 -14.99 3.94 -15.76
N PHE A 129 -15.89 4.41 -14.90
CA PHE A 129 -15.55 5.00 -13.62
C PHE A 129 -14.78 4.02 -12.71
N VAL A 130 -15.25 2.78 -12.59
CA VAL A 130 -14.57 1.73 -11.81
C VAL A 130 -13.20 1.41 -12.38
N LEU A 131 -13.02 1.39 -13.71
CA LEU A 131 -11.73 1.15 -14.35
C LEU A 131 -10.74 2.28 -14.08
N VAL A 132 -11.18 3.54 -14.14
CA VAL A 132 -10.34 4.70 -13.81
C VAL A 132 -9.89 4.64 -12.36
N TRP A 133 -10.81 4.40 -11.43
CA TRP A 133 -10.50 4.23 -10.01
C TRP A 133 -9.52 3.06 -9.79
N SER A 134 -9.78 1.92 -10.43
CA SER A 134 -8.95 0.72 -10.32
C SER A 134 -7.53 0.97 -10.83
N ALA A 135 -7.35 1.69 -11.93
CA ALA A 135 -6.04 2.07 -12.44
C ALA A 135 -5.28 2.98 -11.44
N CYS A 136 -5.97 3.95 -10.84
CA CYS A 136 -5.40 4.85 -9.84
C CYS A 136 -4.99 4.15 -8.53
N VAL A 137 -5.61 3.02 -8.20
CA VAL A 137 -5.26 2.22 -7.00
C VAL A 137 -4.25 1.11 -7.32
N ALA A 138 -4.39 0.45 -8.47
CA ALA A 138 -3.53 -0.65 -8.90
C ALA A 138 -2.11 -0.18 -9.21
N GLU A 139 -1.93 1.00 -9.83
CA GLU A 139 -0.60 1.52 -10.13
C GLU A 139 0.24 1.71 -8.85
N PRO A 140 -0.24 2.40 -7.80
CA PRO A 140 0.45 2.45 -6.51
C PRO A 140 0.70 1.06 -5.92
N ALA A 141 -0.32 0.19 -5.91
CA ALA A 141 -0.21 -1.14 -5.31
C ALA A 141 0.89 -1.99 -5.98
N LEU A 142 1.00 -1.95 -7.31
CA LEU A 142 2.05 -2.65 -8.05
C LEU A 142 3.43 -2.03 -7.82
N ARG A 143 3.54 -0.70 -7.79
CA ARG A 143 4.80 -0.01 -7.49
C ARG A 143 5.30 -0.31 -6.09
N PHE A 144 4.41 -0.31 -5.11
CA PHE A 144 4.69 -0.70 -3.72
C PHE A 144 5.19 -2.14 -3.63
N TRP A 145 4.57 -3.06 -4.37
CA TRP A 145 4.99 -4.46 -4.42
C TRP A 145 6.42 -4.61 -4.97
N LEU A 146 6.74 -3.88 -6.04
CA LEU A 146 8.07 -3.87 -6.64
C LEU A 146 9.11 -3.22 -5.71
N ALA A 147 8.77 -2.09 -5.09
CA ALA A 147 9.64 -1.39 -4.15
C ALA A 147 9.94 -2.23 -2.90
N ALA A 148 8.97 -3.03 -2.44
CA ALA A 148 9.12 -3.90 -1.28
C ALA A 148 10.24 -4.95 -1.45
N ARG A 149 10.69 -5.25 -2.67
CA ARG A 149 11.79 -6.21 -2.90
C ARG A 149 13.15 -5.71 -2.42
N ARG A 150 13.31 -4.40 -2.22
CA ARG A 150 14.59 -3.76 -1.88
C ARG A 150 14.63 -3.23 -0.45
N LEU A 151 13.55 -3.42 0.31
CA LEU A 151 13.43 -2.91 1.67
C LEU A 151 13.78 -4.01 2.70
N PRO A 152 14.19 -3.62 3.92
CA PRO A 152 14.30 -4.53 5.06
C PRO A 152 13.00 -5.30 5.29
N ALA A 153 13.08 -6.53 5.78
CA ALA A 153 11.98 -7.50 5.83
C ALA A 153 10.70 -6.92 6.46
N VAL A 154 10.80 -6.22 7.58
CA VAL A 154 9.64 -5.60 8.25
C VAL A 154 8.98 -4.53 7.38
N GLN A 155 9.78 -3.69 6.73
CA GLN A 155 9.27 -2.62 5.86
C GLN A 155 8.72 -3.19 4.56
N ALA A 156 9.38 -4.20 3.99
CA ALA A 156 8.93 -4.95 2.82
C ALA A 156 7.57 -5.60 3.07
N TRP A 157 7.38 -6.29 4.20
CA TRP A 157 6.12 -6.94 4.52
C TRP A 157 4.99 -5.97 4.85
N ARG A 158 5.28 -4.81 5.48
CA ARG A 158 4.30 -3.71 5.61
C ARG A 158 3.82 -3.24 4.24
N LEU A 159 4.74 -3.03 3.31
CA LEU A 159 4.40 -2.55 1.98
C LEU A 159 3.71 -3.63 1.13
N ARG A 160 4.08 -4.91 1.28
CA ARG A 160 3.41 -6.06 0.63
C ARG A 160 1.99 -6.26 1.14
N SER A 161 1.78 -6.21 2.46
CA SER A 161 0.43 -6.33 3.04
C SER A 161 -0.47 -5.18 2.60
N LEU A 162 0.08 -3.96 2.48
CA LEU A 162 -0.61 -2.83 1.88
C LEU A 162 -1.02 -3.10 0.42
N SER A 163 -0.07 -3.54 -0.41
CA SER A 163 -0.30 -3.88 -1.82
C SER A 163 -1.33 -5.00 -1.98
N LEU A 164 -1.26 -6.03 -1.15
CA LEU A 164 -2.22 -7.14 -1.17
C LEU A 164 -3.60 -6.68 -0.73
N GLY A 165 -3.70 -5.79 0.26
CA GLY A 165 -4.98 -5.26 0.72
C GLY A 165 -5.67 -4.43 -0.36
N PHE A 166 -5.02 -3.37 -0.86
CA PHE A 166 -5.61 -2.52 -1.91
C PHE A 166 -5.72 -3.23 -3.27
N GLY A 167 -4.73 -4.04 -3.64
CA GLY A 167 -4.77 -4.87 -4.84
C GLY A 167 -5.89 -5.91 -4.79
N GLY A 168 -6.14 -6.49 -3.61
CA GLY A 168 -7.27 -7.39 -3.36
C GLY A 168 -8.61 -6.69 -3.55
N ILE A 169 -8.77 -5.45 -3.06
CA ILE A 169 -10.00 -4.66 -3.26
C ILE A 169 -10.22 -4.39 -4.75
N VAL A 170 -9.17 -4.00 -5.49
CA VAL A 170 -9.25 -3.83 -6.94
C VAL A 170 -9.65 -5.14 -7.63
N ALA A 171 -9.05 -6.26 -7.26
CA ALA A 171 -9.37 -7.56 -7.84
C ALA A 171 -10.83 -7.96 -7.59
N VAL A 172 -11.33 -7.78 -6.36
CA VAL A 172 -12.74 -8.02 -6.00
C VAL A 172 -13.67 -7.12 -6.81
N LEU A 173 -13.34 -5.84 -6.94
CA LEU A 173 -14.17 -4.87 -7.66
C LEU A 173 -14.23 -5.18 -9.16
N LEU A 174 -13.09 -5.47 -9.80
CA LEU A 174 -13.04 -5.87 -11.20
C LEU A 174 -13.78 -7.18 -11.45
N PHE A 175 -13.61 -8.16 -10.56
CA PHE A 175 -14.35 -9.41 -10.61
C PHE A 175 -15.86 -9.17 -10.53
N ALA A 176 -16.31 -8.32 -9.60
CA ALA A 176 -17.73 -7.98 -9.44
C ALA A 176 -18.32 -7.32 -10.70
N VAL A 177 -17.55 -6.47 -11.37
CA VAL A 177 -17.95 -5.85 -12.65
C VAL A 177 -18.03 -6.87 -13.78
N SER A 178 -17.03 -7.74 -13.92
CA SER A 178 -16.97 -8.74 -15.01
C SER A 178 -18.05 -9.81 -14.88
N VAL A 179 -18.42 -10.17 -13.64
CA VAL A 179 -19.23 -11.33 -13.31
C VAL A 179 -20.63 -10.92 -12.82
N GLY A 180 -21.06 -9.68 -13.08
CA GLY A 180 -22.24 -9.04 -12.46
C GLY A 180 -23.56 -9.82 -12.49
N LEU A 181 -23.79 -10.70 -13.48
CA LEU A 181 -24.95 -11.59 -13.53
C LEU A 181 -24.83 -12.78 -12.55
N LEU A 182 -23.63 -13.33 -12.42
CA LEU A 182 -23.28 -14.47 -11.57
C LEU A 182 -23.12 -14.04 -10.10
N VAL A 183 -22.76 -12.78 -9.82
CA VAL A 183 -22.70 -12.20 -8.45
C VAL A 183 -24.06 -12.27 -7.72
N ARG A 184 -25.16 -12.51 -8.42
CA ARG A 184 -26.47 -12.76 -7.78
C ARG A 184 -26.58 -14.13 -7.12
N GLN A 185 -25.67 -15.06 -7.40
CA GLN A 185 -25.63 -16.36 -6.75
C GLN A 185 -25.08 -16.22 -5.31
N PRO A 186 -25.76 -16.79 -4.31
CA PRO A 186 -25.38 -16.62 -2.91
C PRO A 186 -23.99 -17.19 -2.61
N VAL A 187 -23.57 -18.26 -3.30
CA VAL A 187 -22.23 -18.84 -3.15
C VAL A 187 -21.14 -17.83 -3.53
N ILE A 188 -21.30 -17.14 -4.66
CA ILE A 188 -20.33 -16.14 -5.13
C ILE A 188 -20.26 -14.96 -4.16
N GLN A 189 -21.40 -14.52 -3.63
CA GLN A 189 -21.44 -13.45 -2.63
C GLN A 189 -20.69 -13.85 -1.35
N VAL A 190 -20.91 -15.07 -0.85
CA VAL A 190 -20.17 -15.59 0.32
C VAL A 190 -18.67 -15.61 0.06
N VAL A 191 -18.24 -16.12 -1.10
CA VAL A 191 -16.80 -16.14 -1.46
C VAL A 191 -16.22 -14.73 -1.51
N VAL A 192 -16.92 -13.78 -2.14
CA VAL A 192 -16.50 -12.38 -2.20
C VAL A 192 -16.37 -11.78 -0.80
N GLU A 193 -17.37 -11.95 0.07
CA GLU A 193 -17.34 -11.43 1.44
C GLU A 193 -16.21 -12.06 2.27
N VAL A 194 -15.94 -13.36 2.12
CA VAL A 194 -14.82 -14.02 2.79
C VAL A 194 -13.47 -13.45 2.32
N VAL A 195 -13.32 -13.22 1.01
CA VAL A 195 -12.11 -12.59 0.46
C VAL A 195 -11.95 -11.17 0.99
N VAL A 196 -13.03 -10.39 1.04
CA VAL A 196 -13.01 -9.03 1.58
C VAL A 196 -12.68 -9.03 3.08
N LEU A 197 -13.22 -9.97 3.84
CA LEU A 197 -12.92 -10.13 5.27
C LEU A 197 -11.44 -10.46 5.49
N ALA A 198 -10.82 -11.25 4.60
CA ALA A 198 -9.39 -11.56 4.63
C ALA A 198 -8.49 -10.37 4.25
N ILE A 199 -9.00 -9.38 3.52
CA ILE A 199 -8.27 -8.14 3.19
C ILE A 199 -8.09 -7.23 4.42
N ILE A 200 -9.08 -7.19 5.32
CA ILE A 200 -9.07 -6.33 6.52
C ILE A 200 -7.83 -6.56 7.40
N PRO A 201 -7.46 -7.79 7.81
CA PRO A 201 -6.26 -8.00 8.61
C PRO A 201 -4.97 -7.65 7.85
N LEU A 202 -4.94 -7.77 6.51
CA LEU A 202 -3.79 -7.33 5.71
C LEU A 202 -3.64 -5.80 5.77
N LEU A 203 -4.75 -5.07 5.63
CA LEU A 203 -4.76 -3.61 5.78
C LEU A 203 -4.35 -3.20 7.20
N TYR A 204 -4.83 -3.90 8.24
CA TYR A 204 -4.39 -3.67 9.61
C TYR A 204 -2.88 -3.89 9.80
N ALA A 205 -2.36 -5.02 9.30
CA ALA A 205 -0.95 -5.37 9.39
C ALA A 205 -0.05 -4.36 8.66
N SER A 206 -0.55 -3.73 7.60
CA SER A 206 0.16 -2.68 6.87
C SER A 206 0.35 -1.40 7.71
N PHE A 207 -0.66 -1.03 8.51
CA PHE A 207 -0.65 0.21 9.28
C PHE A 207 0.01 0.04 10.66
N SER A 208 -0.35 -1.02 11.38
CA SER A 208 0.11 -1.28 12.75
C SER A 208 0.33 -2.78 12.95
N PRO A 209 1.45 -3.33 12.45
CA PRO A 209 1.70 -4.76 12.56
C PRO A 209 1.86 -5.17 14.04
N PRO A 210 1.16 -6.23 14.48
CA PRO A 210 1.23 -6.69 15.86
C PRO A 210 2.63 -7.18 16.22
N ALA A 211 2.96 -7.16 17.51
CA ALA A 211 4.33 -7.44 17.97
C ALA A 211 4.83 -8.84 17.56
N TRP A 212 3.96 -9.85 17.61
CA TRP A 212 4.29 -11.21 17.18
C TRP A 212 4.62 -11.27 15.68
N LEU A 213 3.87 -10.53 14.85
CA LEU A 213 4.08 -10.50 13.40
C LEU A 213 5.39 -9.78 13.05
N ARG A 214 5.70 -8.69 13.78
CA ARG A 214 7.01 -8.04 13.65
C ARG A 214 8.17 -8.95 14.03
N ARG A 215 8.00 -9.81 15.06
CA ARG A 215 9.02 -10.81 15.42
C ARG A 215 9.21 -11.81 14.28
N GLN A 216 8.11 -12.35 13.74
CA GLN A 216 8.17 -13.29 12.62
C GLN A 216 8.84 -12.68 11.38
N TRP A 217 8.53 -11.42 11.05
CA TRP A 217 9.15 -10.75 9.91
C TRP A 217 10.63 -10.41 10.12
N ARG A 218 11.07 -10.22 11.37
CA ARG A 218 12.49 -9.99 11.70
C ARG A 218 13.32 -11.26 11.74
N ALA A 219 12.70 -12.41 11.98
CA ALA A 219 13.40 -13.68 12.10
C ALA A 219 14.29 -13.98 10.86
N GLU A 220 13.80 -13.68 9.65
CA GLU A 220 14.60 -13.86 8.42
C GLU A 220 15.85 -12.98 8.38
N GLU A 221 15.78 -11.75 8.93
CA GLU A 221 16.94 -10.85 9.00
C GLU A 221 17.89 -11.24 10.12
N GLU A 222 17.36 -11.63 11.27
CA GLU A 222 18.15 -12.09 12.42
C GLU A 222 18.93 -13.36 12.09
N GLU A 223 18.33 -14.31 11.37
CA GLU A 223 19.01 -15.53 10.92
C GLU A 223 20.08 -15.22 9.87
N GLY A 224 19.79 -14.33 8.92
CA GLY A 224 20.76 -13.89 7.92
C GLY A 224 21.97 -13.17 8.53
N LEU A 225 21.75 -12.34 9.55
CA LEU A 225 22.82 -11.63 10.24
C LEU A 225 23.66 -12.61 11.08
N ARG A 226 23.01 -13.56 11.77
CA ARG A 226 23.72 -14.62 12.50
C ARG A 226 24.61 -15.44 11.57
N GLY A 227 24.10 -15.88 10.42
CA GLY A 227 24.90 -16.60 9.43
C GLY A 227 26.08 -15.78 8.90
N PHE A 228 25.90 -14.47 8.67
CA PHE A 228 27.03 -13.60 8.31
C PHE A 228 28.08 -13.48 9.42
N MET A 229 27.66 -13.38 10.69
CA MET A 229 28.59 -13.37 11.83
C MET A 229 29.36 -14.69 11.97
N GLU A 230 28.72 -15.82 11.71
CA GLU A 230 29.38 -17.13 11.67
C GLU A 230 30.40 -17.20 10.53
N ASP A 231 30.03 -16.72 9.33
CA ASP A 231 30.94 -16.66 8.19
C ASP A 231 32.15 -15.75 8.45
N LEU A 232 32.00 -14.64 9.19
CA LEU A 232 33.12 -13.78 9.59
C LEU A 232 34.17 -14.50 10.45
N LEU A 233 33.76 -15.50 11.24
CA LEU A 233 34.65 -16.25 12.12
C LEU A 233 35.36 -17.39 11.40
N VAL A 234 34.79 -17.89 10.31
CA VAL A 234 35.23 -19.14 9.64
C VAL A 234 35.81 -18.90 8.25
N SER A 235 35.40 -17.83 7.56
CA SER A 235 35.81 -17.56 6.17
C SER A 235 37.14 -16.82 6.08
N GLU A 236 38.01 -17.30 5.19
CA GLU A 236 39.30 -16.65 4.87
C GLU A 236 39.18 -15.63 3.71
N ASP A 237 38.04 -15.62 2.99
CA ASP A 237 37.81 -14.75 1.82
C ASP A 237 37.36 -13.35 2.24
N ARG A 238 38.34 -12.45 2.36
CA ARG A 238 38.11 -11.06 2.77
C ARG A 238 37.26 -10.26 1.78
N ASP A 239 37.37 -10.52 0.48
CA ASP A 239 36.64 -9.75 -0.54
C ASP A 239 35.16 -10.15 -0.56
N ALA A 240 34.87 -11.44 -0.41
CA ALA A 240 33.50 -11.94 -0.24
C ALA A 240 32.85 -11.39 1.04
N LEU A 241 33.60 -11.36 2.15
CA LEU A 241 33.13 -10.79 3.41
C LEU A 241 32.88 -9.28 3.31
N ALA A 242 33.77 -8.52 2.67
CA ALA A 242 33.60 -7.10 2.43
C ALA A 242 32.33 -6.80 1.61
N SER A 243 32.09 -7.57 0.54
CA SER A 243 30.88 -7.44 -0.29
C SER A 243 29.60 -7.72 0.48
N ARG A 244 29.59 -8.75 1.34
CA ARG A 244 28.43 -9.05 2.20
C ARG A 244 28.26 -8.05 3.33
N ALA A 245 29.34 -7.52 3.90
CA ALA A 245 29.29 -6.48 4.92
C ALA A 245 28.64 -5.20 4.38
N VAL A 246 29.03 -4.76 3.18
CA VAL A 246 28.42 -3.62 2.48
C VAL A 246 26.93 -3.87 2.21
N GLU A 247 26.57 -5.10 1.84
CA GLU A 247 25.17 -5.48 1.65
C GLU A 247 24.36 -5.38 2.95
N TRP A 248 24.86 -5.91 4.06
CA TRP A 248 24.20 -5.81 5.36
C TRP A 248 24.12 -4.38 5.88
N ALA A 249 25.16 -3.57 5.68
CA ALA A 249 25.16 -2.15 6.02
C ALA A 249 24.05 -1.39 5.27
N MET A 250 23.92 -1.62 3.95
CA MET A 250 22.81 -1.05 3.16
C MET A 250 21.45 -1.46 3.70
N ARG A 251 21.26 -2.74 4.08
CA ARG A 251 19.98 -3.24 4.62
C ARG A 251 19.67 -2.65 5.99
N LEU A 252 20.64 -2.56 6.89
CA LEU A 252 20.44 -2.05 8.25
C LEU A 252 20.16 -0.55 8.27
N VAL A 253 20.87 0.23 7.44
CA VAL A 253 20.72 1.68 7.34
C VAL A 253 19.54 2.06 6.42
N GLY A 254 19.08 1.13 5.58
CA GLY A 254 18.07 1.40 4.55
C GLY A 254 18.63 2.21 3.37
N GLY A 255 19.95 2.18 3.16
CA GLY A 255 20.64 2.89 2.09
C GLY A 255 20.49 2.18 0.74
N GLY A 256 20.30 2.96 -0.34
CA GLY A 256 20.21 2.44 -1.71
C GLY A 256 21.58 2.12 -2.33
N SER A 257 22.66 2.58 -1.70
CA SER A 257 24.02 2.42 -2.16
C SER A 257 24.99 2.50 -0.98
N ALA A 258 26.16 1.88 -1.10
CA ALA A 258 27.22 1.93 -0.10
C ALA A 258 28.58 1.64 -0.72
N VAL A 259 29.63 2.13 -0.06
CA VAL A 259 31.02 1.87 -0.39
C VAL A 259 31.80 1.62 0.91
N LEU A 260 32.71 0.67 0.86
CA LEU A 260 33.69 0.38 1.90
C LEU A 260 35.05 0.89 1.43
N PHE A 261 35.71 1.67 2.29
CA PHE A 261 37.08 2.12 2.09
C PHE A 261 38.01 1.36 3.03
N ASP A 262 39.23 1.08 2.57
CA ASP A 262 40.29 0.56 3.41
C ASP A 262 40.95 1.68 4.24
N ALA A 263 41.89 1.30 5.12
CA ALA A 263 42.63 2.24 5.95
C ALA A 263 43.49 3.24 5.14
N SER A 264 43.74 2.98 3.85
CA SER A 264 44.43 3.91 2.95
C SER A 264 43.49 4.86 2.21
N GLY A 265 42.18 4.82 2.52
CA GLY A 265 41.14 5.60 1.85
C GLY A 265 40.79 5.09 0.45
N LYS A 266 41.26 3.90 0.06
CA LYS A 266 40.98 3.31 -1.25
C LYS A 266 39.69 2.49 -1.17
N PRO A 267 38.78 2.62 -2.14
CA PRO A 267 37.53 1.85 -2.14
C PRO A 267 37.84 0.36 -2.37
N THR A 268 37.42 -0.48 -1.42
CA THR A 268 37.56 -1.94 -1.48
C THR A 268 36.35 -2.58 -2.15
N THR A 269 35.14 -2.12 -1.83
CA THR A 269 33.90 -2.64 -2.44
C THR A 269 32.84 -1.56 -2.48
N SER A 270 32.10 -1.47 -3.59
CA SER A 270 30.97 -0.54 -3.75
C SER A 270 29.76 -1.24 -4.35
N ARG A 271 28.56 -0.86 -3.90
CA ARG A 271 27.28 -1.26 -4.51
C ARG A 271 26.38 -0.06 -4.74
N GLY A 272 25.70 -0.07 -5.89
CA GLY A 272 24.71 0.97 -6.25
C GLY A 272 25.33 2.34 -6.56
N LEU A 273 26.65 2.41 -6.75
CA LEU A 273 27.39 3.62 -7.12
C LEU A 273 28.14 3.38 -8.42
N GLU A 274 28.21 4.41 -9.26
CA GLU A 274 29.11 4.43 -10.41
C GLU A 274 30.54 4.81 -9.98
N ALA A 275 31.55 4.41 -10.76
CA ALA A 275 32.95 4.67 -10.42
C ALA A 275 33.26 6.16 -10.18
N ALA A 276 32.63 7.06 -10.93
CA ALA A 276 32.77 8.51 -10.74
C ALA A 276 32.19 8.99 -9.40
N GLN A 277 31.08 8.39 -8.95
CA GLN A 277 30.45 8.71 -7.67
C GLN A 277 31.28 8.19 -6.50
N VAL A 278 31.87 7.00 -6.64
CA VAL A 278 32.79 6.41 -5.65
C VAL A 278 34.02 7.31 -5.45
N ALA A 279 34.60 7.82 -6.55
CA ALA A 279 35.74 8.72 -6.49
C ALA A 279 35.39 10.05 -5.78
N ALA A 280 34.22 10.62 -6.06
CA ALA A 280 33.75 11.84 -5.39
C ALA A 280 33.57 11.63 -3.87
N ILE A 281 32.93 10.53 -3.46
CA ILE A 281 32.73 10.19 -2.05
C ILE A 281 34.07 9.92 -1.35
N GLY A 282 35.04 9.32 -2.04
CA GLY A 282 36.38 9.08 -1.48
C GLY A 282 37.11 10.36 -1.11
N VAL A 283 36.94 11.44 -1.89
CA VAL A 283 37.52 12.76 -1.59
C VAL A 283 36.90 13.37 -0.34
N ASP A 284 35.57 13.27 -0.18
CA ASP A 284 34.86 13.76 1.00
C ASP A 284 35.16 12.91 2.25
N ALA A 285 35.28 11.59 2.08
CA ALA A 285 35.57 10.66 3.16
C ALA A 285 37.00 10.80 3.71
N ALA A 286 37.97 11.16 2.86
CA ALA A 286 39.35 11.43 3.28
C ALA A 286 39.47 12.66 4.21
N GLY A 287 38.44 13.52 4.28
CA GLY A 287 38.35 14.63 5.22
C GLY A 287 37.66 14.30 6.54
N LEU A 288 37.15 13.08 6.72
CA LEU A 288 36.60 12.60 8.00
C LEU A 288 37.74 11.97 8.80
N ASP A 289 38.19 12.64 9.87
CA ASP A 289 39.24 12.12 10.76
C ASP A 289 38.92 10.70 11.26
N GLU A 290 39.97 9.89 11.46
CA GLU A 290 39.88 8.55 12.07
C GLU A 290 39.19 8.64 13.44
N GLY A 291 37.92 8.21 13.50
CA GLY A 291 37.21 7.94 14.73
C GLY A 291 36.12 8.96 15.06
N LEU A 292 34.87 8.53 14.87
CA LEU A 292 33.83 8.90 15.84
C LEU A 292 34.20 8.22 17.16
N ASN A 293 34.68 9.00 18.13
CA ASN A 293 34.65 8.61 19.55
C ASN A 293 33.20 8.48 20.02
#